data_AF-A0A9W8XB49-F1
#
_entry.id   AF-A0A9W8XB49-F1
#
_cell.length_a   1.000
_cell.length_b   1.000
_cell.length_c   1.000
_cell.angle_alpha   90.00
_cell.angle_beta   90.00
_cell.angle_gamma   90.00
#
_symmetry.space_group_name_H-M   'P 1'
#
loop_
_entity.id
_entity.type
_entity.pdbx_description
1 polymer ?
#
loop_
_entity_poly.entity_id
_entity_poly.type
_entity_poly.pdbx_seq_one_letter_code
_entity_poly.pdbx_strand_id
1 'polypeptide(L)'
;MDLDYDFETAEAKAGAFCEAAEAVISNVKSMEQTREDLRLLLERTRTFLNEKESLESDLRNIEALSAKARELDKNRAAMSPRVRRHVDDYKKDMKDLKEKIRKKEAELRESYEEYEEEKVRLATAENAQIEEMKNALEAYRGEATGPLVT
;
A
#
# COMPACT_ATOMS: atom_id res chain seq x y z
N MET A 1 35.96 -18.21 50.54
CA MET A 1 35.16 -18.82 49.46
C MET A 1 35.43 -17.96 48.25
N ASP A 2 36.30 -18.43 47.37
CA ASP A 2 36.63 -17.73 46.14
C ASP A 2 35.46 -17.95 45.18
N LEU A 3 34.71 -16.87 44.92
CA LEU A 3 33.79 -16.80 43.81
C LEU A 3 34.65 -16.54 42.59
N ASP A 4 35.18 -17.60 41.98
CA ASP A 4 35.77 -17.50 40.65
C ASP A 4 34.66 -17.05 39.71
N TYR A 5 34.66 -15.75 39.42
CA TYR A 5 33.73 -15.13 38.51
C TYR A 5 34.03 -15.67 37.11
N ASP A 6 33.12 -16.47 36.58
CA ASP A 6 33.28 -17.11 35.29
C ASP A 6 33.09 -16.07 34.16
N PHE A 7 34.19 -15.39 33.84
CA PHE A 7 34.25 -14.37 32.81
C PHE A 7 33.88 -14.92 31.43
N GLU A 8 34.19 -16.19 31.13
CA GLU A 8 33.91 -16.79 29.83
C GLU A 8 32.40 -16.95 29.61
N THR A 9 31.64 -17.40 30.62
CA THR A 9 30.18 -17.42 30.51
C THR A 9 29.55 -16.03 30.51
N ALA A 10 30.13 -15.05 31.19
CA ALA A 10 29.65 -13.67 31.14
C ALA A 10 29.88 -13.01 29.76
N GLU A 11 31.02 -13.27 29.13
CA GLU A 11 31.39 -12.74 27.82
C GLU A 11 30.57 -13.39 26.70
N ALA A 12 30.35 -14.72 26.76
CA ALA A 12 29.46 -15.42 25.85
C ALA A 12 28.01 -14.90 25.92
N LYS A 13 27.52 -14.60 27.14
CA LYS A 13 26.19 -13.99 27.34
C LYS A 13 26.12 -12.61 26.73
N ALA A 14 27.12 -11.76 26.97
CA ALA A 14 27.17 -10.42 26.40
C ALA A 14 27.19 -10.47 24.86
N GLY A 15 27.92 -11.43 24.27
CA GLY A 15 27.94 -11.67 22.81
C GLY A 15 26.55 -11.99 22.26
N ALA A 16 25.84 -12.96 22.85
CA ALA A 16 24.49 -13.33 22.42
C ALA A 16 23.48 -12.18 22.54
N PHE A 17 23.62 -11.32 23.55
CA PHE A 17 22.80 -10.10 23.68
C PHE A 17 23.07 -9.08 22.59
N CYS A 18 24.34 -8.85 22.26
CA CYS A 18 24.70 -7.93 21.18
C CYS A 18 24.14 -8.43 19.84
N GLU A 19 24.27 -9.72 19.54
CA GLU A 19 23.71 -10.31 18.31
C GLU A 19 22.19 -10.18 18.24
N ALA A 20 21.48 -10.48 19.34
CA ALA A 20 20.03 -10.32 19.40
C ALA A 20 19.59 -8.85 19.29
N ALA A 21 20.33 -7.93 19.90
CA ALA A 21 20.05 -6.49 19.79
C ALA A 21 20.27 -5.97 18.37
N GLU A 22 21.33 -6.43 17.69
CA GLU A 22 21.62 -6.09 16.29
C GLU A 22 20.54 -6.63 15.34
N ALA A 23 20.05 -7.85 15.56
CA ALA A 23 18.93 -8.43 14.82
C ALA A 23 17.64 -7.59 14.97
N VAL A 24 17.31 -7.20 16.21
CA VAL A 24 16.15 -6.34 16.48
C VAL A 24 16.29 -4.97 15.81
N ILE A 25 17.47 -4.34 15.88
CA ILE A 25 17.73 -3.04 15.23
C ILE A 25 17.59 -3.15 13.70
N SER A 26 18.10 -4.23 13.11
CA SER A 26 17.97 -4.49 11.67
C SER A 26 16.51 -4.64 11.25
N ASN A 27 15.71 -5.41 12.00
CA ASN A 27 14.29 -5.62 11.73
C ASN A 27 13.47 -4.33 11.89
N VAL A 28 13.75 -3.51 12.91
CA VAL A 28 13.10 -2.19 13.08
C VAL A 28 13.35 -1.30 11.87
N LYS A 29 14.59 -1.24 11.35
CA LYS A 29 14.90 -0.47 10.14
C LYS A 29 14.16 -0.99 8.91
N SER A 30 14.05 -2.31 8.76
CA SER A 30 13.27 -2.94 7.69
C SER A 30 11.79 -2.54 7.76
N MET A 31 11.19 -2.55 8.96
CA MET A 31 9.81 -2.11 9.16
C MET A 31 9.59 -0.62 8.89
N GLU A 32 10.54 0.23 9.29
CA GLU A 32 10.50 1.66 8.97
C GLU A 32 10.48 1.88 7.45
N GLN A 33 11.26 1.10 6.71
CA GLN A 33 11.27 1.10 5.25
C GLN A 33 9.91 0.70 4.68
N THR A 34 9.36 -0.45 5.09
CA THR A 34 8.04 -0.93 4.63
C THR A 34 6.91 0.05 4.96
N ARG A 35 6.98 0.72 6.11
CA ARG A 35 6.02 1.75 6.51
C ARG A 35 6.09 2.98 5.61
N GLU A 36 7.30 3.40 5.21
CA GLU A 36 7.45 4.50 4.25
C GLU A 36 6.94 4.10 2.86
N ASP A 37 7.20 2.87 2.42
CA ASP A 37 6.69 2.36 1.15
C ASP A 37 5.15 2.34 1.14
N LEU A 38 4.51 1.90 2.22
CA LEU A 38 3.04 1.96 2.38
C LEU A 38 2.51 3.39 2.37
N ARG A 39 3.23 4.33 2.99
CA ARG A 39 2.84 5.75 2.99
C ARG A 39 2.88 6.31 1.56
N LEU A 40 3.92 6.01 0.79
CA LEU A 40 4.05 6.42 -0.61
C LEU A 40 2.97 5.78 -1.49
N LEU A 41 2.67 4.50 -1.29
CA LEU A 41 1.56 3.80 -1.96
C LEU A 41 0.23 4.52 -1.68
N LEU A 42 -0.06 4.84 -0.42
CA LEU A 42 -1.31 5.50 -0.03
C LEU A 42 -1.45 6.91 -0.63
N GLU A 43 -0.35 7.66 -0.74
CA GLU A 43 -0.32 8.96 -1.41
C GLU A 43 -0.57 8.83 -2.93
N ARG A 44 -0.01 7.80 -3.55
CA ARG A 44 -0.25 7.48 -4.97
C ARG A 44 -1.70 7.05 -5.22
N THR A 45 -2.28 6.20 -4.37
CA THR A 45 -3.69 5.78 -4.46
C THR A 45 -4.63 6.98 -4.33
N ARG A 46 -4.36 7.91 -3.41
CA ARG A 46 -5.12 9.17 -3.29
C ARG A 46 -5.06 10.01 -4.56
N THR A 47 -3.89 10.08 -5.19
CA THR A 47 -3.73 10.81 -6.46
C THR A 47 -4.59 10.19 -7.56
N PHE A 48 -4.60 8.86 -7.68
CA PHE A 48 -5.46 8.15 -8.64
C PHE A 48 -6.96 8.32 -8.36
N LEU A 49 -7.37 8.35 -7.09
CA LEU A 49 -8.76 8.62 -6.72
C LEU A 49 -9.20 10.03 -7.15
N ASN A 50 -8.38 11.04 -6.88
CA ASN A 50 -8.67 12.43 -7.30
C ASN A 50 -8.75 12.55 -8.83
N GLU A 51 -7.85 11.90 -9.57
CA GLU A 51 -7.91 11.84 -11.04
C GLU A 51 -9.20 11.16 -11.52
N LYS A 52 -9.59 10.05 -10.91
CA LYS A 52 -10.83 9.33 -11.23
C LYS A 52 -12.05 10.23 -11.01
N GLU A 53 -12.15 10.90 -9.87
CA GLU A 53 -13.26 11.81 -9.56
C GLU A 53 -13.34 12.96 -10.57
N SER A 54 -12.19 13.51 -10.98
CA SER A 54 -12.12 14.52 -12.04
C SER A 54 -12.64 13.99 -13.38
N LEU A 55 -12.21 12.79 -13.78
CA LEU A 55 -12.67 12.15 -15.02
C LEU A 55 -14.16 11.80 -14.99
N GLU A 56 -14.70 11.40 -13.83
CA GLU A 56 -16.14 11.17 -13.65
C GLU A 56 -16.96 12.47 -13.72
N SER A 57 -16.40 13.58 -13.23
CA SER A 57 -16.99 14.91 -13.40
C SER A 57 -17.01 15.31 -14.88
N ASP A 58 -15.90 15.14 -15.58
CA ASP A 58 -15.79 15.44 -17.01
C ASP A 58 -16.74 14.57 -17.86
N LEU A 59 -16.86 13.28 -17.52
CA LEU A 59 -17.81 12.38 -18.17
C LEU A 59 -19.25 12.85 -17.98
N ARG A 60 -19.64 13.23 -16.75
CA ARG A 60 -20.98 13.76 -16.48
C ARG A 60 -21.28 15.02 -17.28
N ASN A 61 -20.29 15.92 -17.41
CA ASN A 61 -20.41 17.12 -18.23
C ASN A 61 -20.63 16.78 -19.71
N ILE A 62 -19.88 15.81 -20.24
CA ILE A 62 -20.02 15.37 -21.64
C ILE A 62 -21.35 14.63 -21.85
N GLU A 63 -21.81 13.81 -20.92
CA GLU A 63 -23.10 13.15 -21.01
C GLU A 63 -24.25 14.16 -21.03
N ALA A 64 -24.17 15.24 -20.23
CA ALA A 64 -25.12 16.34 -20.28
C ALA A 64 -25.09 17.09 -21.63
N LEU A 65 -23.89 17.39 -22.15
CA LEU A 65 -23.73 18.01 -23.47
C LEU A 65 -24.22 17.09 -24.61
N SER A 66 -23.96 15.78 -24.51
CA SER A 66 -24.41 14.77 -25.46
C SER A 66 -25.93 14.59 -25.43
N ALA A 67 -26.56 14.64 -24.25
CA ALA A 67 -28.01 14.63 -24.12
C ALA A 67 -28.65 15.85 -24.81
N LYS A 68 -28.09 17.04 -24.59
CA LYS A 68 -28.49 18.28 -25.28
C LYS A 68 -28.27 18.20 -26.80
N ALA A 69 -27.17 17.59 -27.22
CA ALA A 69 -26.87 17.36 -28.63
C ALA A 69 -27.82 16.32 -29.27
N ARG A 70 -28.26 15.29 -28.52
CA ARG A 70 -29.26 14.31 -28.96
C ARG A 70 -30.66 14.90 -29.05
N GLU A 71 -31.03 15.83 -28.18
CA GLU A 71 -32.27 16.60 -28.34
C GLU A 71 -32.27 17.41 -29.64
N LEU A 72 -31.13 18.01 -30.00
CA LEU A 72 -30.95 18.64 -31.31
C LEU A 72 -30.97 17.61 -32.45
N ASP A 73 -30.37 16.43 -32.25
CA ASP A 73 -30.32 15.32 -33.21
C ASP A 73 -31.68 14.62 -33.43
N LYS A 74 -32.67 14.77 -32.53
CA LYS A 74 -34.06 14.36 -32.81
C LYS A 74 -34.68 15.16 -33.97
N ASN A 75 -34.11 16.32 -34.29
CA ASN A 75 -34.39 17.10 -35.50
C ASN A 75 -33.32 16.92 -36.58
N ARG A 76 -32.71 15.72 -36.70
CA ARG A 76 -31.58 15.41 -37.61
C ARG A 76 -31.79 15.83 -39.07
N ALA A 77 -33.03 15.75 -39.54
CA ALA A 77 -33.42 16.16 -40.89
C ALA A 77 -33.28 17.69 -41.11
N ALA A 78 -33.37 18.48 -40.04
CA ALA A 78 -33.20 19.93 -40.02
C ALA A 78 -31.79 20.39 -39.55
N MET A 79 -30.91 19.47 -39.15
CA MET A 79 -29.58 19.81 -38.64
C MET A 79 -28.57 20.05 -39.77
N SER A 80 -27.85 21.16 -39.66
CA SER A 80 -26.76 21.47 -40.59
C SER A 80 -25.62 20.44 -40.45
N PRO A 81 -24.82 20.22 -41.53
CA PRO A 81 -23.65 19.32 -41.47
C PRO A 81 -22.67 19.62 -40.33
N ARG A 82 -22.58 20.88 -39.89
CA ARG A 82 -21.71 21.30 -38.78
C ARG A 82 -22.20 20.75 -37.43
N VAL A 83 -23.51 20.75 -37.20
CA VAL A 83 -24.07 20.22 -35.94
C VAL A 83 -23.96 18.69 -35.88
N ARG A 84 -24.12 18.02 -37.02
CA ARG A 84 -23.86 16.56 -37.13
C ARG A 84 -22.42 16.19 -36.78
N ARG A 85 -21.43 16.95 -37.28
CA ARG A 85 -20.01 16.74 -36.92
C ARG A 85 -19.78 16.87 -35.42
N HIS A 86 -20.31 17.91 -34.78
CA HIS A 86 -20.16 18.07 -33.33
C HIS A 86 -20.79 16.92 -32.53
N VAL A 87 -21.95 16.40 -32.93
CA VAL A 87 -22.57 15.22 -32.30
C VAL A 87 -21.66 13.99 -32.40
N ASP A 88 -21.05 13.78 -33.56
CA ASP A 88 -20.16 12.64 -33.79
C ASP A 88 -18.82 12.79 -33.04
N ASP A 89 -18.28 14.02 -32.95
CA ASP A 89 -17.12 14.35 -32.12
C ASP A 89 -17.42 14.05 -30.63
N TYR A 90 -18.56 14.51 -30.10
CA TYR A 90 -18.95 14.23 -28.72
C TYR A 90 -19.12 12.73 -28.44
N LYS A 91 -19.63 11.95 -29.39
CA LYS A 91 -19.73 10.49 -29.24
C LYS A 91 -18.35 9.84 -29.17
N LYS A 92 -17.40 10.33 -29.95
CA LYS A 92 -16.01 9.86 -29.94
C LYS A 92 -15.35 10.20 -28.60
N ASP A 93 -15.43 11.45 -28.16
CA ASP A 93 -14.86 11.89 -26.87
C ASP A 93 -15.43 11.09 -25.70
N MET A 94 -16.74 10.82 -25.72
CA MET A 94 -17.39 9.98 -24.70
C MET A 94 -16.88 8.54 -24.72
N LYS A 95 -16.58 7.98 -25.90
CA LYS A 95 -15.99 6.64 -26.01
C LYS A 95 -14.57 6.62 -25.45
N ASP A 96 -13.75 7.59 -25.84
CA ASP A 96 -12.35 7.70 -25.42
C ASP A 96 -12.24 7.91 -23.90
N LEU A 97 -13.14 8.69 -23.30
CA LEU A 97 -13.20 8.86 -21.84
C LEU A 97 -13.64 7.60 -21.11
N LYS A 98 -14.63 6.87 -21.63
CA LYS A 98 -15.03 5.58 -21.04
C LYS A 98 -13.88 4.59 -21.03
N GLU A 99 -13.05 4.59 -22.06
CA GLU A 99 -11.88 3.73 -22.14
C GLU A 99 -10.77 4.16 -21.16
N LYS A 100 -10.51 5.47 -21.05
CA LYS A 100 -9.60 6.02 -20.02
C LYS A 100 -10.05 5.67 -18.59
N ILE A 101 -11.34 5.81 -18.29
CA ILE A 101 -11.90 5.45 -16.99
C ILE A 101 -11.69 3.97 -16.70
N ARG A 102 -12.02 3.07 -17.64
CA ARG A 102 -11.78 1.63 -17.48
C ARG A 102 -10.31 1.31 -17.23
N LYS A 103 -9.40 1.98 -17.94
CA LYS A 103 -7.96 1.80 -17.73
C LYS A 103 -7.55 2.24 -16.32
N LYS A 104 -8.04 3.39 -15.85
CA LYS A 104 -7.80 3.89 -14.49
C LYS A 104 -8.39 2.99 -13.41
N GLU A 105 -9.56 2.40 -13.65
CA GLU A 105 -10.16 1.41 -12.74
C GLU A 105 -9.31 0.13 -12.65
N ALA A 106 -8.69 -0.30 -13.75
CA ALA A 106 -7.75 -1.41 -13.74
C ALA A 106 -6.46 -1.07 -12.98
N GLU A 107 -5.86 0.09 -13.27
CA GLU A 107 -4.67 0.61 -12.55
C GLU A 107 -4.94 0.72 -11.03
N LEU A 108 -6.12 1.19 -10.65
CA LEU A 108 -6.51 1.30 -9.24
C LEU A 108 -6.68 -0.07 -8.58
N ARG A 109 -7.24 -1.05 -9.30
CA ARG A 109 -7.38 -2.43 -8.78
C ARG A 109 -6.03 -3.08 -8.55
N GLU A 110 -5.13 -2.99 -9.52
CA GLU A 110 -3.75 -3.48 -9.42
C GLU A 110 -3.03 -2.85 -8.23
N SER A 111 -3.14 -1.53 -8.07
CA SER A 111 -2.56 -0.82 -6.92
C SER A 111 -3.15 -1.26 -5.57
N TYR A 112 -4.44 -1.60 -5.51
CA TYR A 112 -5.05 -2.14 -4.28
C TYR A 112 -4.59 -3.56 -3.98
N GLU A 113 -4.39 -4.39 -5.00
CA GLU A 113 -3.83 -5.73 -4.84
C GLU A 113 -2.39 -5.65 -4.31
N GLU A 114 -1.54 -4.80 -4.89
CA GLU A 114 -0.17 -4.53 -4.41
C GLU A 114 -0.16 -4.03 -2.95
N TYR A 115 -1.06 -3.09 -2.63
CA TYR A 115 -1.19 -2.58 -1.26
C TYR A 115 -1.56 -3.67 -0.26
N GLU A 116 -2.50 -4.54 -0.61
CA GLU A 116 -2.96 -5.57 0.31
C GLU A 116 -1.93 -6.69 0.47
N GLU A 117 -1.17 -7.02 -0.58
CA GLU A 117 -0.01 -7.90 -0.50
C GLU A 117 1.06 -7.34 0.44
N GLU A 118 1.41 -6.05 0.29
CA GLU A 118 2.44 -5.42 1.11
C GLU A 118 2.01 -5.29 2.58
N LYS A 119 0.73 -5.02 2.82
CA LYS A 119 0.15 -5.04 4.17
C LYS A 119 0.22 -6.41 4.82
N VAL A 120 -0.03 -7.49 4.06
CA VAL A 120 0.15 -8.86 4.57
C VAL A 120 1.62 -9.15 4.87
N ARG A 121 2.55 -8.73 4.00
CA ARG A 121 4.00 -8.85 4.26
C ARG A 121 4.41 -8.14 5.54
N LEU A 122 3.97 -6.90 5.74
CA LEU A 122 4.25 -6.15 6.96
C LEU A 122 3.72 -6.90 8.19
N ALA A 123 2.48 -7.38 8.16
CA ALA A 123 1.90 -8.14 9.26
C ALA A 123 2.68 -9.45 9.56
N THR A 124 3.19 -10.13 8.52
CA THR A 124 4.03 -11.31 8.71
C THR A 124 5.40 -10.97 9.30
N ALA A 125 6.01 -9.87 8.88
CA ALA A 125 7.29 -9.40 9.43
C ALA A 125 7.15 -8.96 10.89
N GLU A 126 6.09 -8.21 11.22
CA GLU A 126 5.75 -7.81 12.59
C GLU A 126 5.57 -9.02 13.51
N ASN A 127 4.82 -10.03 13.05
CA ASN A 127 4.63 -11.26 13.82
C ASN A 127 5.94 -12.04 14.00
N ALA A 128 6.77 -12.13 12.97
CA ALA A 128 8.09 -12.78 13.08
C ALA A 128 8.97 -12.08 14.11
N GLN A 129 8.99 -10.74 14.12
CA GLN A 129 9.76 -9.97 15.11
C GLN A 129 9.20 -10.14 16.53
N ILE A 130 7.88 -10.19 16.70
CA ILE A 130 7.26 -10.46 18.01
C ILE A 130 7.69 -11.83 18.54
N GLU A 131 7.69 -12.86 17.69
CA GLU A 131 8.14 -14.20 18.09
C GLU A 131 9.65 -14.25 18.37
N GLU A 132 10.48 -13.56 17.58
CA GLU A 132 11.91 -13.46 17.84
C GLU A 132 12.21 -12.75 19.17
N MET A 133 11.51 -11.64 19.46
CA MET A 133 11.63 -10.94 20.75
C MET A 133 11.13 -11.79 21.92
N LYS A 134 10.04 -12.56 21.74
CA LYS A 134 9.57 -13.52 22.76
C LYS A 134 10.62 -14.60 23.02
N ASN A 135 11.18 -15.20 21.97
CA ASN A 135 12.22 -16.22 22.09
C ASN A 135 13.48 -15.68 22.77
N ALA A 136 13.91 -14.45 22.42
CA ALA A 136 15.02 -13.79 23.10
C ALA A 136 14.73 -13.51 24.58
N LEU A 137 13.51 -13.11 24.92
CA LEU A 137 13.05 -12.92 26.31
C LEU A 137 12.93 -14.24 27.08
N GLU A 138 12.46 -15.31 26.45
CA GLU A 138 12.35 -16.63 27.05
C GLU A 138 13.71 -17.27 27.29
N ALA A 139 14.65 -17.15 26.35
CA ALA A 139 16.05 -17.55 26.55
C ALA A 139 16.65 -16.85 27.77
N TYR A 140 16.39 -15.54 27.92
CA TYR A 140 16.84 -14.81 29.11
C TYR A 140 16.16 -15.26 30.41
N ARG A 141 14.84 -15.51 30.38
CA ARG A 141 14.09 -15.93 31.58
C ARG A 141 14.39 -17.36 32.02
N GLY A 142 14.54 -18.29 31.08
CA GLY A 142 14.86 -19.69 31.36
C GLY A 142 16.20 -19.85 32.06
N GLU A 143 17.18 -19.01 31.71
CA GLU A 143 18.52 -19.03 32.32
C GLU A 143 18.63 -18.20 33.61
N ALA A 144 17.73 -17.23 33.85
CA ALA A 144 17.61 -16.52 35.12
C ALA A 144 17.04 -17.40 36.27
N THR A 145 16.43 -18.55 35.94
CA THR A 145 15.89 -19.52 36.90
C THR A 145 16.72 -20.79 37.10
N GLY A 146 17.99 -20.80 36.64
CA GLY A 146 18.94 -21.87 36.99
C GLY A 146 19.08 -22.02 38.51
N PRO A 147 19.22 -23.25 39.05
CA PRO A 147 18.86 -23.57 40.42
C PRO A 147 19.64 -22.74 41.43
N LEU A 148 18.91 -22.09 42.34
CA LEU A 148 19.42 -21.69 43.64
C LEU A 148 19.84 -22.98 44.38
N VAL A 149 21.06 -23.44 44.14
CA VAL A 149 21.69 -24.51 44.92
C VAL A 149 22.13 -23.88 46.24
N THR A 150 21.32 -24.08 47.27
CA THR A 150 21.72 -23.97 48.68
C THR A 150 22.63 -25.12 49.08
#